data_AF-A0A6L2Q6V7-F1
#
_entry.id   AF-A0A6L2Q6V7-F1
#
_cell.length_a   1.000
_cell.length_b   1.000
_cell.length_c   1.000
_cell.angle_alpha   90.00
_cell.angle_beta   90.00
_cell.angle_gamma   90.00
#
_symmetry.space_group_name_H-M   'P 1'
#
loop_
_entity.id
_entity.type
_entity.pdbx_description
1 polymer ?
#
loop_
_entity_poly.entity_id
_entity_poly.type
_entity_poly.pdbx_seq_one_letter_code
_entity_poly.pdbx_strand_id
1 'polypeptide(L)' 'IMSEESHPRTLYVGNLDASVSEDLVCALFSQIGPVKGCKIIREVRVLYGFIASL' A
#
# COMPACT_ATOMS: atom_id res chain seq x y z
N ILE A 1 -11.27 26.61 9.48
CA ILE A 1 -11.45 25.19 9.09
C ILE A 1 -10.13 24.81 8.45
N MET A 2 -9.27 24.07 9.17
CA MET A 2 -7.99 23.63 8.61
C MET A 2 -8.29 22.74 7.41
N SER A 3 -7.82 23.13 6.24
CA SER A 3 -7.87 22.33 5.04
C SER A 3 -7.17 21.00 5.32
N GLU A 4 -7.91 19.89 5.41
CA GLU A 4 -7.36 18.52 5.47
C GLU A 4 -6.74 18.10 4.12
N GLU A 5 -6.18 19.04 3.38
CA GLU A 5 -5.64 18.81 2.06
C GLU A 5 -4.12 18.69 2.19
N SER A 6 -3.61 17.54 1.74
CA SER A 6 -2.21 17.31 1.38
C SER A 6 -1.25 16.77 2.46
N HIS A 7 -1.70 15.85 3.31
CA HIS A 7 -0.76 14.85 3.86
C HIS A 7 -0.85 13.58 3.01
N PRO A 8 0.24 13.12 2.38
CA PRO A 8 0.22 11.85 1.66
C PRO A 8 -0.07 10.71 2.65
N ARG A 9 -1.23 10.05 2.48
CA ARG A 9 -1.66 8.90 3.29
C ARG A 9 -1.08 7.61 2.73
N THR A 10 0.24 7.48 2.79
CA THR A 10 0.92 6.25 2.37
C THR A 10 1.04 5.27 3.53
N LEU A 11 0.62 4.03 3.32
CA LEU A 11 0.89 2.91 4.21
C LEU A 11 2.07 2.08 3.69
N TYR A 12 2.97 1.71 4.58
CA TYR A 12 4.06 0.77 4.28
C TYR A 12 3.75 -0.56 4.95
N VAL A 13 3.71 -1.62 4.17
CA VAL A 13 3.40 -2.98 4.62
C VAL A 13 4.63 -3.85 4.42
N GLY A 14 5.34 -4.19 5.49
CA GLY A 14 6.48 -5.10 5.44
C GLY A 14 6.08 -6.57 5.55
N ASN A 15 7.07 -7.46 5.47
CA ASN A 15 6.91 -8.90 5.71
C ASN A 15 5.84 -9.57 4.82
N LEU A 16 5.76 -9.12 3.56
CA LEU A 16 4.95 -9.79 2.56
C LEU A 16 5.65 -11.07 2.11
N ASP A 17 4.87 -12.11 1.79
CA ASP A 17 5.40 -13.31 1.14
C ASP A 17 5.78 -13.01 -0.32
N ALA A 18 6.72 -13.78 -0.88
CA ALA A 18 7.16 -13.64 -2.28
C ALA A 18 6.02 -13.89 -3.30
N SER A 19 4.99 -14.64 -2.91
CA SER A 19 3.80 -14.88 -3.72
C SER A 19 2.81 -13.72 -3.73
N VAL A 20 2.99 -12.68 -2.90
CA VAL A 20 2.06 -11.55 -2.84
C VAL A 20 2.23 -10.67 -4.09
N SER A 21 1.10 -10.32 -4.70
CA SER A 21 0.99 -9.41 -5.84
C SER A 21 0.34 -8.08 -5.46
N GLU A 22 0.59 -7.02 -6.25
CA GLU A 22 -0.09 -5.74 -6.06
C GLU A 22 -1.62 -5.88 -6.12
N ASP A 23 -2.15 -6.71 -7.02
CA ASP A 23 -3.59 -6.93 -7.18
C ASP A 23 -4.25 -7.45 -5.90
N LEU A 24 -3.60 -8.41 -5.22
CA LEU A 24 -4.10 -8.96 -3.97
C LEU A 24 -4.15 -7.89 -2.87
N VAL A 25 -3.10 -7.09 -2.76
CA VAL A 25 -3.02 -5.99 -1.79
C VAL A 25 -4.07 -4.93 -2.11
N CYS A 26 -4.20 -4.51 -3.37
CA CYS A 26 -5.23 -3.58 -3.81
C CYS A 26 -6.64 -4.09 -3.47
N ALA A 27 -6.95 -5.35 -3.79
CA ALA A 27 -8.27 -5.93 -3.54
C ALA A 27 -8.62 -6.00 -2.04
N LEU A 28 -7.63 -6.30 -1.19
CA LEU A 28 -7.81 -6.34 0.26
C LEU A 28 -8.08 -4.94 0.84
N PHE A 29 -7.24 -3.96 0.50
CA PHE A 29 -7.36 -2.61 1.05
C PHE A 29 -8.51 -1.81 0.45
N SER A 30 -8.98 -2.16 -0.76
CA SER A 30 -10.19 -1.58 -1.37
C SER A 30 -11.45 -1.85 -0.56
N GLN A 31 -11.45 -2.85 0.34
CA GLN A 31 -12.56 -3.09 1.27
C GLN A 31 -12.64 -2.05 2.39
N ILE A 32 -11.53 -1.36 2.69
CA ILE A 32 -11.44 -0.32 3.71
C ILE A 32 -11.71 1.06 3.10
N GLY A 33 -11.19 1.30 1.90
CA GLY A 33 -11.33 2.58 1.19
C GLY A 33 -10.64 2.58 -0.18
N PRO A 34 -10.80 3.66 -0.96
CA PRO A 34 -10.26 3.73 -2.31
C PRO A 34 -8.73 3.72 -2.32
N VAL A 35 -8.14 2.71 -2.98
CA VAL A 35 -6.68 2.61 -3.16
C VAL A 35 -6.25 3.41 -4.39
N LYS A 36 -5.42 4.45 -4.22
CA LYS A 36 -4.93 5.26 -5.36
C LYS A 36 -3.72 4.66 -6.05
N GLY A 37 -2.95 3.82 -5.36
CA GLY A 37 -1.85 3.08 -5.97
C GLY A 37 -1.25 2.05 -5.01
N CYS A 38 -0.73 0.96 -5.58
CA CYS A 38 0.02 -0.05 -4.85
C CYS A 38 1.30 -0.37 -5.63
N LYS A 39 2.40 -0.57 -4.90
CA LYS A 39 3.69 -0.97 -5.47
C LYS A 39 4.37 -1.94 -4.52
N ILE A 40 4.79 -3.10 -5.01
CA ILE A 40 5.59 -4.02 -4.22
C ILE A 40 7.07 -3.88 -4.60
N ILE A 41 7.91 -3.63 -3.60
CA ILE A 41 9.36 -3.56 -3.75
C ILE A 41 9.95 -4.87 -3.22
N ARG A 42 10.47 -5.68 -4.14
CA ARG A 42 11.08 -6.97 -3.81
C ARG A 42 12.58 -6.79 -3.57
N GLU A 43 12.98 -6.61 -2.32
CA GLU A 43 14.39 -6.66 -1.93
C GLU A 43 14.76 -8.06 -1.42
N VAL A 44 15.95 -8.54 -1.78
CA VAL A 44 16.40 -9.94 -1.63
C VAL A 44 16.41 -10.46 -0.18
N ARG A 45 16.24 -9.59 0.83
CA ARG A 45 16.23 -9.96 2.25
C ARG A 45 14.93 -9.66 3.00
N VAL A 46 14.14 -8.68 2.55
CA VAL A 46 12.86 -8.29 3.16
C VAL A 46 11.97 -7.72 2.07
N LEU A 47 10.77 -8.28 1.88
CA LEU A 47 9.80 -7.74 0.94
C LEU A 47 9.08 -6.56 1.61
N TYR A 48 9.13 -5.39 0.97
CA TYR A 48 8.43 -4.19 1.39
C TYR A 48 7.32 -3.89 0.38
N GLY A 49 6.07 -3.97 0.82
CA GLY A 49 4.91 -3.44 0.11
C GLY A 49 4.70 -1.96 0.44
N PHE A 50 4.36 -1.17 -0.57
CA PHE A 50 3.92 0.21 -0.45
C PHE A 50 2.47 0.30 -0.92
N ILE A 51 1.61 0.90 -0.11
CA ILE A 51 0.23 1.25 -0.47
C ILE A 51 0.13 2.77 -0.41
N ALA A 52 0.00 3.42 -1.56
CA ALA A 52 -0.32 4.84 -1.62
C ALA A 52 -1.84 5.04 -1.56
N SER A 53 -2.25 5.72 -0.49
CA SER A 53 -3.59 6.27 -0.26
C SER A 53 -4.69 5.24 -0.03
N LEU A 54 -5.16 5.22 1.22
CA LEU A 54 -6.60 5.25 1.52
C LEU A 54 -7.11 6.71 1.47
#